data_AF-A0A6N3FA83-F1
#
_entry.id   AF-A0A6N3FA83-F1
#
_cell.length_a   1.000
_cell.length_b   1.000
_cell.length_c   1.000
_cell.angle_alpha   90.00
_cell.angle_beta   90.00
_cell.angle_gamma   90.00
#
_symmetry.space_group_name_H-M   'P 1'
#
loop_
_entity.id
_entity.type
_entity.pdbx_description
1 polymer ?
#
loop_
_entity_poly.entity_id
_entity_poly.type
_entity_poly.pdbx_seq_one_letter_code
_entity_poly.pdbx_strand_id
1 'polypeptide(L)'
;MGYKSYAQQKRESYDYRRAYLKHHPGIFGSFYICSQCGKILVRSSMEVDHIFPVSKWWSVNRVINCVAICSRCNKHKSDRITTAMSVKAILMKILEELYILIHKLILLLLQLLFLGLALGIRMMIRPLFTQRSVSQKIVIVACYGYIGLLFVRVLLGG
;
A
#
# COMPACT_ATOMS: atom_id res chain seq x y z
N MET A 1 28.50 11.98 -25.42
CA MET A 1 27.34 12.02 -24.49
C MET A 1 26.28 12.92 -25.09
N GLY A 2 25.06 12.43 -25.35
CA GLY A 2 23.98 13.22 -25.95
C GLY A 2 23.31 14.14 -24.93
N TYR A 3 22.87 15.33 -25.36
CA TYR A 3 22.11 16.27 -24.54
C TYR A 3 20.74 15.68 -24.16
N LYS A 4 20.44 15.61 -22.85
CA LYS A 4 19.15 15.11 -22.35
C LYS A 4 18.05 16.15 -22.54
N SER A 5 16.90 15.74 -23.06
CA SER A 5 15.74 16.64 -23.17
C SER A 5 15.24 17.10 -21.80
N TYR A 6 14.56 18.26 -21.75
CA TYR A 6 13.92 18.77 -20.52
C TYR A 6 13.02 17.71 -19.85
N ALA A 7 12.19 17.03 -20.65
CA ALA A 7 11.30 15.98 -20.15
C ALA A 7 12.07 14.80 -19.54
N GLN A 8 13.22 14.45 -20.12
CA GLN A 8 14.08 13.39 -19.58
C GLN A 8 14.70 13.80 -18.25
N GLN A 9 15.30 14.99 -18.17
CA GLN A 9 15.88 15.51 -16.93
C GLN A 9 14.83 15.56 -15.80
N LYS A 10 13.60 16.01 -16.12
CA LYS A 10 12.48 16.07 -15.18
C LYS A 10 12.05 14.69 -14.71
N ARG A 11 11.99 13.68 -15.58
CA ARG A 11 11.71 12.29 -15.17
C ARG A 11 12.78 11.72 -14.26
N GLU A 12 14.05 11.99 -14.56
CA GLU A 12 15.19 11.51 -13.78
C GLU A 12 15.29 12.18 -12.40
N SER A 13 14.76 13.40 -12.23
CA SER A 13 14.77 14.10 -10.95
C SER A 13 13.94 13.44 -9.84
N TYR A 14 13.02 12.52 -10.18
CA TYR A 14 12.17 11.85 -9.21
C TYR A 14 11.63 10.53 -9.76
N ASP A 15 11.92 9.42 -9.07
CA ASP A 15 11.37 8.09 -9.39
C ASP A 15 9.88 8.00 -9.02
N TYR A 16 9.07 8.61 -9.88
CA TYR A 16 7.63 8.69 -9.74
C TYR A 16 6.96 7.34 -9.74
N ARG A 17 7.50 6.37 -10.50
CA ARG A 17 6.92 5.03 -10.61
C ARG A 17 7.06 4.29 -9.29
N ARG A 18 8.25 4.29 -8.68
CA ARG A 18 8.45 3.68 -7.38
C ARG A 18 7.62 4.38 -6.30
N ALA A 19 7.58 5.71 -6.31
CA ALA A 19 6.79 6.47 -5.35
C ALA A 19 5.29 6.19 -5.47
N TYR A 20 4.77 6.12 -6.70
CA TYR A 20 3.37 5.77 -6.96
C TYR A 20 3.04 4.38 -6.42
N LEU A 21 3.87 3.37 -6.72
CA LEU A 21 3.65 2.00 -6.25
C LEU A 21 3.78 1.84 -4.73
N LYS A 22 4.56 2.70 -4.07
CA LYS A 22 4.65 2.74 -2.60
C LYS A 22 3.38 3.36 -1.99
N HIS A 23 2.83 4.37 -2.63
CA HIS A 23 1.63 5.08 -2.16
C HIS A 23 0.34 4.27 -2.44
N HIS A 24 0.25 3.68 -3.63
CA HIS A 24 -0.86 2.84 -4.08
C HIS A 24 -0.39 1.39 -4.30
N PRO A 25 -0.44 0.52 -3.26
CA PRO A 25 -0.04 -0.88 -3.37
C PRO A 25 -0.99 -1.73 -4.23
N GLY A 26 -2.12 -1.17 -4.67
CA GLY A 26 -3.16 -1.87 -5.40
C GLY A 26 -4.38 -2.17 -4.53
N ILE A 27 -5.54 -2.23 -5.16
CA ILE A 27 -6.76 -2.76 -4.58
C ILE A 27 -6.51 -4.24 -4.29
N PHE A 28 -6.76 -4.67 -3.04
CA PHE A 28 -6.37 -5.99 -2.53
C PHE A 28 -4.89 -6.33 -2.75
N GLY A 29 -4.01 -5.31 -2.81
CA GLY A 29 -2.57 -5.48 -2.92
C GLY A 29 -2.05 -5.89 -4.30
N SER A 30 -2.88 -5.93 -5.34
CA SER A 30 -2.42 -6.38 -6.68
C SER A 30 -3.16 -5.78 -7.88
N PHE A 31 -4.36 -5.23 -7.66
CA PHE A 31 -5.20 -4.72 -8.75
C PHE A 31 -5.17 -3.21 -8.86
N TYR A 32 -5.25 -2.71 -10.08
CA TYR A 32 -5.28 -1.30 -10.41
C TYR A 32 -6.36 -1.06 -11.48
N ILE A 33 -6.85 0.16 -11.58
CA ILE A 33 -7.87 0.50 -12.57
C ILE A 33 -7.24 1.46 -13.57
N CYS A 34 -7.33 1.14 -14.87
CA CYS A 34 -6.87 2.02 -15.92
C CYS A 34 -7.63 3.35 -15.86
N SER A 35 -6.89 4.45 -15.70
CA SER A 35 -7.44 5.81 -15.58
C SER A 35 -8.27 6.30 -16.78
N GLN A 36 -8.14 5.63 -17.93
CA GLN A 36 -8.80 6.03 -19.18
C GLN A 36 -9.96 5.13 -19.57
N CYS A 37 -9.79 3.81 -19.49
CA CYS A 37 -10.79 2.84 -19.94
C CYS A 37 -11.43 2.00 -18.82
N GLY A 38 -11.03 2.19 -17.57
CA GLY A 38 -11.61 1.48 -16.43
C GLY A 38 -11.24 -0.01 -16.32
N LYS A 39 -10.42 -0.54 -17.24
CA LYS A 39 -9.98 -1.95 -17.20
C LYS A 39 -9.20 -2.23 -15.91
N ILE A 40 -9.49 -3.36 -15.28
CA ILE A 40 -8.71 -3.89 -14.16
C ILE A 40 -7.36 -4.42 -14.68
N LEU A 41 -6.28 -3.98 -14.05
CA LEU A 41 -4.90 -4.30 -14.39
C LEU A 41 -4.22 -4.92 -13.18
N VAL A 42 -3.33 -5.89 -13.45
CA VAL A 42 -2.33 -6.33 -12.48
C VAL A 42 -1.05 -5.52 -12.65
N ARG A 43 -0.22 -5.47 -11.61
CA ARG A 43 1.03 -4.67 -11.59
C ARG A 43 1.96 -4.91 -12.78
N SER A 44 2.03 -6.14 -13.31
CA SER A 44 2.84 -6.49 -14.49
C SER A 44 2.28 -5.97 -15.81
N SER A 45 0.96 -5.75 -15.89
CA SER A 45 0.24 -5.29 -17.08
C SER A 45 -0.06 -3.78 -17.10
N MET A 46 0.33 -3.10 -16.02
CA MET A 46 0.05 -1.69 -15.76
C MET A 46 1.29 -0.83 -15.99
N GLU A 47 1.05 0.37 -16.51
CA GLU A 47 2.01 1.46 -16.56
C GLU A 47 1.59 2.59 -15.60
N VAL A 48 2.55 3.37 -15.13
CA VAL A 48 2.29 4.61 -14.37
C VAL A 48 2.51 5.77 -15.33
N ASP A 49 1.47 6.55 -15.57
CA ASP A 49 1.51 7.70 -16.48
C ASP A 49 1.16 8.99 -15.73
N HIS A 50 1.66 10.10 -16.27
CA HIS A 50 1.36 11.41 -15.73
C HIS A 50 0.05 11.94 -16.31
N ILE A 51 -0.89 12.37 -15.46
CA ILE A 51 -2.16 13.01 -15.89
C ILE A 51 -1.83 14.13 -16.88
N PHE A 52 -0.93 15.03 -16.47
CA PHE A 52 -0.35 16.05 -17.33
C PHE A 52 1.07 15.65 -17.73
N PRO A 53 1.40 15.57 -19.03
CA PRO A 53 2.71 15.16 -19.51
C PRO A 53 3.86 16.01 -18.94
N VAL A 54 4.93 15.35 -18.51
CA VAL A 54 6.15 16.01 -17.98
C VAL A 54 6.87 16.89 -19.00
N SER A 55 6.58 16.73 -20.29
CA SER A 55 7.06 17.59 -21.38
C SER A 55 6.58 19.04 -21.23
N LYS A 56 5.50 19.28 -20.46
CA LYS A 56 5.02 20.62 -20.15
C LYS A 56 5.76 21.21 -18.93
N TRP A 57 6.16 22.47 -19.04
CA TRP A 57 6.95 23.17 -18.00
C TRP A 57 6.20 23.22 -16.66
N TRP A 58 4.89 23.45 -16.68
CA TRP A 58 4.01 23.54 -15.51
C TRP A 58 3.58 22.19 -14.91
N SER A 59 3.79 21.07 -15.61
CA SER A 59 3.44 19.74 -15.09
C SER A 59 4.38 19.34 -13.96
N VAL A 60 3.94 18.57 -12.97
CA VAL A 60 4.79 18.14 -11.85
C VAL A 60 5.15 16.66 -11.96
N ASN A 61 6.41 16.32 -11.71
CA ASN A 61 6.84 14.92 -11.61
C ASN A 61 6.67 14.43 -10.16
N ARG A 62 5.42 14.20 -9.74
CA ARG A 62 5.02 13.77 -8.38
C ARG A 62 3.83 12.82 -8.45
N VAL A 63 3.64 12.03 -7.38
CA VAL A 63 2.57 11.01 -7.26
C VAL A 63 1.17 11.59 -7.48
N ILE A 64 0.93 12.86 -7.09
CA ILE A 64 -0.36 13.54 -7.30
C ILE A 64 -0.73 13.67 -8.79
N ASN A 65 0.27 13.73 -9.66
CA ASN A 65 0.09 13.80 -11.11
C ASN A 65 0.24 12.42 -11.76
N CYS A 66 0.28 11.33 -11.00
CA CYS A 66 0.49 9.97 -11.53
C CYS A 66 -0.75 9.10 -11.33
N VAL A 67 -1.07 8.27 -12.33
CA VAL A 67 -2.18 7.32 -12.31
C VAL A 67 -1.80 6.01 -12.99
N ALA A 68 -2.49 4.93 -12.63
CA ALA A 68 -2.42 3.66 -13.34
C ALA A 68 -3.07 3.77 -14.73
N ILE A 69 -2.44 3.18 -15.74
CA ILE A 69 -2.97 3.14 -17.11
C ILE A 69 -2.54 1.85 -17.80
N CYS A 70 -3.33 1.36 -18.76
CA CYS A 70 -2.93 0.23 -19.59
C CYS A 70 -2.06 0.70 -20.76
N SER A 71 -1.18 -0.17 -21.27
CA SER A 71 -0.25 0.17 -22.35
C SER A 71 -0.94 0.70 -23.62
N ARG A 72 -2.13 0.17 -23.96
CA ARG A 72 -2.94 0.67 -25.09
C ARG A 72 -3.36 2.13 -24.90
N CYS A 73 -3.91 2.46 -23.74
CA CYS A 73 -4.35 3.82 -23.42
C CYS A 73 -3.16 4.76 -23.24
N ASN A 74 -2.04 4.30 -22.66
CA ASN A 74 -0.84 5.12 -22.49
C ASN A 74 -0.24 5.54 -23.84
N LYS A 75 -0.08 4.58 -24.76
CA LYS A 75 0.38 4.86 -26.14
C LYS A 75 -0.57 5.80 -26.87
N HIS A 76 -1.88 5.63 -26.68
CA HIS A 76 -2.87 6.54 -27.25
C HIS A 76 -2.86 7.93 -26.56
N LYS A 77 -2.56 8.04 -25.28
CA LYS A 77 -2.48 9.34 -24.63
C LYS A 77 -1.20 10.08 -25.06
N SER A 78 -0.04 9.45 -24.94
CA SER A 78 1.26 10.06 -25.24
C SER A 78 1.36 11.46 -24.59
N ASP A 79 1.79 12.48 -25.34
CA ASP A 79 1.84 13.88 -24.90
C ASP A 79 0.52 14.66 -25.14
N ARG A 80 -0.57 13.98 -25.55
CA ARG A 80 -1.86 14.63 -25.80
C ARG A 80 -2.53 15.04 -24.50
N ILE A 81 -3.06 16.25 -24.51
CA ILE A 81 -3.86 16.80 -23.42
C ILE A 81 -5.21 17.17 -24.03
N THR A 82 -6.25 16.42 -23.67
CA THR A 82 -7.64 16.73 -24.01
C THR A 82 -8.45 16.82 -22.72
N THR A 83 -9.44 17.70 -22.68
CA THR A 83 -10.28 17.90 -21.49
C THR A 83 -10.89 16.58 -21.01
N ALA A 84 -11.40 15.76 -21.93
CA ALA A 84 -11.99 14.47 -21.59
C ALA A 84 -11.00 13.49 -20.94
N MET A 85 -9.77 13.36 -21.48
CA MET A 85 -8.76 12.47 -20.91
C MET A 85 -8.26 12.96 -19.55
N SER A 86 -8.06 14.27 -19.41
CA SER A 86 -7.61 14.90 -18.17
C SER A 86 -8.67 14.75 -17.07
N VAL A 87 -9.94 15.02 -17.37
CA VAL A 87 -11.05 14.88 -16.40
C VAL A 87 -11.18 13.42 -15.94
N LYS A 88 -11.14 12.45 -16.86
CA LYS A 88 -11.16 11.02 -16.50
C LYS A 88 -10.01 10.65 -15.57
N ALA A 89 -8.80 11.09 -15.90
CA ALA A 89 -7.62 10.79 -15.09
C ALA A 89 -7.68 11.46 -13.70
N ILE A 90 -8.14 12.70 -13.60
CA ILE A 90 -8.33 13.42 -12.33
C ILE A 90 -9.41 12.73 -11.49
N LEU A 91 -10.56 12.36 -12.08
CA LEU A 91 -11.62 11.65 -11.39
C LEU A 91 -11.10 10.32 -10.84
N MET A 92 -10.40 9.55 -11.66
CA MET A 92 -9.79 8.29 -11.23
C MET A 92 -8.73 8.49 -10.15
N LYS A 93 -7.98 9.60 -10.19
CA LYS A 93 -7.04 9.95 -9.13
C LYS A 93 -7.74 10.25 -7.81
N ILE A 94 -8.85 10.98 -7.84
CA ILE A 94 -9.67 11.26 -6.64
C ILE A 94 -10.21 9.96 -6.06
N LEU A 95 -10.75 9.07 -6.90
CA LEU A 95 -11.26 7.75 -6.47
C LEU A 95 -10.15 6.87 -5.87
N GLU A 96 -8.97 6.88 -6.49
CA GLU A 96 -7.78 6.19 -6.01
C GLU A 96 -7.37 6.66 -4.60
N GLU A 97 -7.24 7.98 -4.40
CA GLU A 97 -6.86 8.55 -3.12
C GLU A 97 -7.94 8.34 -2.04
N LEU A 98 -9.22 8.42 -2.41
CA LEU A 98 -10.33 8.11 -1.51
C LEU A 98 -10.29 6.64 -1.06
N TYR A 99 -10.03 5.71 -1.98
CA TYR A 99 -9.86 4.29 -1.64
C TYR A 99 -8.69 4.08 -0.67
N ILE A 100 -7.52 4.68 -0.95
CA ILE A 100 -6.36 4.57 -0.06
C ILE A 100 -6.69 5.11 1.33
N LEU A 101 -7.37 6.26 1.42
CA LEU A 101 -7.76 6.85 2.69
C LEU A 101 -8.67 5.90 3.48
N ILE A 102 -9.75 5.42 2.85
CA ILE A 102 -10.70 4.49 3.47
C ILE A 102 -9.97 3.22 3.94
N HIS A 103 -9.11 2.64 3.09
CA HIS A 103 -8.35 1.44 3.43
C HIS A 103 -7.44 1.67 4.65
N LYS A 104 -6.72 2.80 4.71
CA LYS A 104 -5.88 3.17 5.86
C LYS A 104 -6.69 3.37 7.14
N LEU A 105 -7.87 3.98 7.04
CA LEU A 105 -8.78 4.16 8.18
C LEU A 105 -9.27 2.80 8.71
N ILE A 106 -9.66 1.88 7.84
CA ILE A 106 -10.06 0.52 8.24
C ILE A 106 -8.91 -0.20 8.95
N LEU A 107 -7.70 -0.16 8.39
CA LEU A 107 -6.52 -0.78 9.02
C LEU A 107 -6.22 -0.18 10.40
N LEU A 108 -6.32 1.15 10.54
CA LEU A 108 -6.14 1.82 11.82
C LEU A 108 -7.18 1.36 12.86
N LEU A 109 -8.47 1.28 12.47
CA LEU A 109 -9.53 0.81 13.35
C LEU A 109 -9.31 -0.64 13.80
N LEU A 110 -8.89 -1.52 12.89
CA LEU A 110 -8.55 -2.91 13.22
C LEU A 110 -7.36 -3.00 14.19
N GLN A 111 -6.33 -2.17 14.01
CA GLN A 111 -5.18 -2.10 14.92
C GLN A 111 -5.58 -1.63 16.31
N LEU A 112 -6.43 -0.61 16.42
CA LEU A 112 -6.94 -0.11 17.69
C LEU A 112 -7.82 -1.15 18.39
N LEU A 113 -8.67 -1.87 17.64
CA LEU A 113 -9.48 -2.97 18.17
C LEU A 113 -8.59 -4.07 18.75
N PHE A 114 -7.58 -4.52 17.98
CA PHE A 114 -6.66 -5.56 18.44
C PHE A 114 -5.87 -5.13 19.68
N LEU A 115 -5.39 -3.88 19.71
CA LEU A 115 -4.73 -3.31 20.89
C LEU A 115 -5.67 -3.29 22.11
N GLY A 116 -6.91 -2.85 21.93
CA GLY A 116 -7.92 -2.83 22.98
C GLY A 116 -8.20 -4.24 23.54
N LEU A 117 -8.36 -5.23 22.67
CA LEU A 117 -8.53 -6.64 23.07
C LEU A 117 -7.30 -7.16 23.82
N ALA A 118 -6.09 -6.89 23.32
CA ALA A 118 -4.85 -7.32 23.97
C ALA A 118 -4.69 -6.69 25.36
N LEU A 119 -5.02 -5.40 25.53
CA LEU A 119 -5.03 -4.73 26.82
C LEU A 119 -6.10 -5.31 27.75
N GLY A 120 -7.30 -5.58 27.26
CA GLY A 120 -8.39 -6.21 28.03
C GLY A 120 -8.00 -7.59 28.54
N ILE A 121 -7.46 -8.45 27.66
CA ILE A 121 -6.93 -9.77 28.02
C ILE A 121 -5.82 -9.62 29.06
N ARG A 122 -4.87 -8.71 28.87
CA ARG A 122 -3.81 -8.43 29.83
C ARG A 122 -4.38 -8.02 31.19
N MET A 123 -5.40 -7.16 31.23
CA MET A 123 -6.05 -6.74 32.47
C MET A 123 -6.76 -7.89 33.19
N MET A 124 -7.37 -8.83 32.46
CA MET A 124 -8.01 -10.02 33.04
C MET A 124 -6.99 -11.05 33.54
N ILE A 125 -5.91 -11.28 32.79
CA ILE A 125 -4.86 -12.23 33.15
C ILE A 125 -4.02 -11.72 34.31
N ARG A 126 -3.73 -10.40 34.37
CA ARG A 126 -2.89 -9.80 35.40
C ARG A 126 -3.28 -10.24 36.82
N PRO A 127 -4.52 -10.06 37.33
CA PRO A 127 -4.92 -10.49 38.68
C PRO A 127 -4.80 -12.00 38.90
N LEU A 128 -5.09 -12.83 37.89
CA LEU A 128 -4.91 -14.28 37.95
C LEU A 128 -3.44 -14.66 38.17
N PHE A 129 -2.50 -13.86 37.68
CA PHE A 129 -1.08 -14.04 37.97
C PHE A 129 -0.64 -13.33 39.25
N THR A 130 -1.15 -12.13 39.58
CA THR A 130 -0.70 -11.39 40.77
C THR A 130 -1.03 -12.12 42.07
N GLN A 131 -2.20 -12.78 42.15
CA GLN A 131 -2.63 -13.52 43.34
C GLN A 131 -1.94 -14.88 43.53
N ARG A 132 -1.08 -15.30 42.60
CA ARG A 132 -0.39 -16.60 42.65
C ARG A 132 0.96 -16.50 43.34
N SER A 133 1.34 -17.55 44.06
CA SER A 133 2.66 -17.67 44.68
C SER A 133 3.76 -17.74 43.62
N VAL A 134 5.01 -17.42 44.00
CA VAL A 134 6.17 -17.46 43.08
C VAL A 134 6.32 -18.83 42.44
N SER A 135 6.16 -19.91 43.21
CA SER A 135 6.24 -21.29 42.71
C SER A 135 5.19 -21.57 41.64
N GLN A 136 3.95 -21.09 41.82
CA GLN A 136 2.87 -21.26 40.83
C GLN A 136 3.16 -20.50 39.53
N LYS A 137 3.75 -19.29 39.62
CA LYS A 137 4.17 -18.52 38.44
C LYS A 137 5.25 -19.24 37.64
N ILE A 138 6.25 -19.83 38.34
CA ILE A 138 7.33 -20.60 37.72
C ILE A 138 6.77 -21.82 36.98
N VAL A 139 5.85 -22.57 37.60
CA VAL A 139 5.22 -23.74 36.96
C VAL A 139 4.44 -23.34 35.70
N ILE A 140 3.66 -22.27 35.75
CA ILE A 140 2.89 -21.80 34.59
C ILE A 140 3.82 -21.40 33.44
N VAL A 141 4.88 -20.64 33.71
CA VAL A 141 5.87 -20.26 32.69
C VAL A 141 6.56 -21.49 32.11
N ALA A 142 6.94 -22.47 32.94
CA ALA A 142 7.54 -23.72 32.49
C ALA A 142 6.59 -24.54 31.60
N CYS A 143 5.31 -24.62 31.94
CA CYS A 143 4.29 -25.30 31.13
C CYS A 143 4.10 -24.62 29.76
N TYR A 144 3.92 -23.30 29.72
CA TYR A 144 3.81 -22.57 28.45
C TYR A 144 5.09 -22.68 27.61
N GLY A 145 6.26 -22.63 28.24
CA GLY A 145 7.54 -22.85 27.57
C GLY A 145 7.65 -24.25 26.96
N TYR A 146 7.26 -25.29 27.69
CA TYR A 146 7.25 -26.67 27.21
C TYR A 146 6.26 -26.89 26.07
N ILE A 147 5.04 -26.35 26.18
CA ILE A 147 4.03 -26.39 25.10
C ILE A 147 4.55 -25.67 23.86
N GLY A 148 5.18 -24.49 24.01
CA GLY A 148 5.82 -23.78 22.91
C GLY A 148 6.93 -24.60 22.24
N LEU A 149 7.74 -25.30 23.03
CA LEU A 149 8.82 -26.14 22.53
C LEU A 149 8.30 -27.38 21.78
N LEU A 150 7.21 -27.99 22.26
CA LEU A 150 6.49 -29.04 21.53
C LEU A 150 5.90 -28.52 20.22
N PHE A 151 5.28 -27.34 20.23
CA PHE A 151 4.72 -26.70 19.04
C PHE A 151 5.79 -26.40 17.98
N VAL A 152 6.97 -25.92 18.40
CA VAL A 152 8.12 -25.71 17.52
C VAL A 152 8.63 -27.03 16.93
N ARG A 153 8.70 -28.11 17.71
CA ARG A 153 9.10 -29.44 17.21
C ARG A 153 8.12 -29.97 16.15
N VAL A 154 6.82 -29.76 16.35
CA VAL A 154 5.78 -30.14 15.37
C VAL A 154 5.89 -29.29 14.09
N LEU A 155 6.14 -27.99 14.22
CA LEU A 155 6.26 -27.08 13.06
C LEU A 155 7.53 -27.28 12.24
N LEU A 156 8.65 -27.60 12.90
CA LEU A 156 9.94 -27.78 12.23
C LEU A 156 10.17 -29.22 11.72
N GLY A 157 9.14 -30.07 11.76
CA GLY A 157 9.19 -31.41 11.18
C GLY A 157 10.20 -32.32 11.89
N GLY A 158 10.04 -32.47 13.21
CA GLY A 158 10.60 -33.64 13.91
C GLY A 158 9.94 -34.94 13.48
#